data_AF-A0A853U8X5-F1
#
_entry.id   AF-A0A853U8X5-F1
#
_cell.length_a   1.000
_cell.length_b   1.000
_cell.length_c   1.000
_cell.angle_alpha   90.00
_cell.angle_beta   90.00
_cell.angle_gamma   90.00
#
_symmetry.space_group_name_H-M   'P 1'
#
loop_
_entity.id
_entity.type
_entity.pdbx_description
1 polymer ?
#
loop_
_entity_poly.entity_id
_entity_poly.type
_entity_poly.pdbx_seq_one_letter_code
_entity_poly.pdbx_strand_id
1 'polypeptide(L)'
;MTSDLMMVIMSLVGNFLGVAAILGIIVFGVFRMMPGRASVSKRSGAVDGVVRAVRVTLEPDPFAKVGVRIDRRLNQVCIDADTPHGRQRFVDRPVRPNNLPMKIRRQVYSLKARRHNLNFNIDDEAERRRAAEAAEHGGYEFQLARPLPVLFIPPNSPDERIRWRLN
;
A
#
# COMPACT_ATOMS: atom_id res chain seq x y z
N MET A 1 -32.12 -45.53 -3.34
CA MET A 1 -31.65 -44.35 -4.11
C MET A 1 -31.33 -43.13 -3.24
N THR A 2 -31.32 -43.23 -1.90
CA THR A 2 -31.06 -42.11 -0.98
C THR A 2 -29.60 -42.00 -0.52
N SER A 3 -28.87 -43.12 -0.51
CA SER A 3 -27.46 -43.20 -0.08
C SER A 3 -26.49 -42.53 -1.05
N ASP A 4 -26.63 -42.75 -2.35
CA ASP A 4 -25.73 -42.19 -3.37
C ASP A 4 -25.89 -40.67 -3.49
N LEU A 5 -27.13 -40.17 -3.36
CA LEU A 5 -27.41 -38.73 -3.34
C LEU A 5 -26.76 -38.06 -2.12
N MET A 6 -26.82 -38.68 -0.94
CA MET A 6 -26.17 -38.15 0.26
C MET A 6 -24.64 -38.15 0.15
N MET A 7 -24.05 -39.19 -0.44
CA MET A 7 -22.61 -39.26 -0.70
C MET A 7 -22.16 -38.17 -1.68
N VAL A 8 -22.92 -37.90 -2.74
CA VAL A 8 -22.64 -36.83 -3.70
C VAL A 8 -22.77 -35.46 -3.05
N ILE A 9 -23.78 -35.22 -2.22
CA ILE A 9 -23.95 -33.95 -1.49
C ILE A 9 -22.80 -33.75 -0.49
N MET A 10 -22.41 -34.78 0.27
CA MET A 10 -21.30 -34.68 1.22
C MET A 10 -19.95 -34.42 0.51
N SER A 11 -19.70 -35.03 -0.65
CA SER A 11 -18.47 -34.77 -1.41
C SER A 11 -18.46 -33.36 -2.01
N LEU A 12 -19.61 -32.87 -2.50
CA LEU A 12 -19.78 -31.50 -3.00
C LEU A 12 -19.56 -30.46 -1.89
N VAL A 13 -20.13 -30.67 -0.70
CA VAL A 13 -19.94 -29.78 0.46
C VAL A 13 -18.49 -29.81 0.94
N GLY A 14 -17.87 -30.98 1.02
CA GLY A 14 -16.47 -31.13 1.39
C GLY A 14 -15.52 -30.41 0.41
N ASN A 15 -15.77 -30.56 -0.89
CA ASN A 15 -15.01 -29.86 -1.92
C ASN A 15 -15.22 -28.34 -1.87
N PHE A 16 -16.45 -27.88 -1.67
CA PHE A 16 -16.76 -26.46 -1.53
C PHE A 16 -16.03 -25.83 -0.33
N LEU A 17 -16.08 -26.49 0.84
CA LEU A 17 -15.36 -26.04 2.03
C LEU A 17 -13.84 -26.05 1.83
N GLY A 18 -13.30 -27.07 1.16
CA GLY A 18 -11.88 -27.14 0.80
C GLY A 18 -11.44 -25.97 -0.08
N VAL A 19 -12.20 -25.68 -1.15
CA VAL A 19 -11.92 -24.54 -2.04
C VAL A 19 -12.04 -23.21 -1.30
N ALA A 20 -13.08 -23.03 -0.47
CA ALA A 20 -13.26 -21.82 0.32
C ALA A 20 -12.11 -21.60 1.32
N ALA A 21 -11.63 -22.66 1.97
CA ALA A 21 -10.48 -22.59 2.88
C ALA A 21 -9.19 -22.18 2.14
N ILE A 22 -8.92 -22.78 0.97
CA ILE A 22 -7.77 -22.44 0.13
C ILE A 22 -7.84 -20.98 -0.30
N LEU A 23 -8.99 -20.51 -0.77
CA LEU A 23 -9.21 -19.11 -1.13
C LEU A 23 -8.99 -18.18 0.07
N GLY A 24 -9.49 -18.55 1.25
CA GLY A 24 -9.26 -17.82 2.49
C GLY A 24 -7.77 -17.68 2.83
N ILE A 25 -7.00 -18.75 2.70
CA ILE A 25 -5.54 -18.75 2.93
C ILE A 25 -4.82 -17.86 1.91
N ILE A 26 -5.19 -17.93 0.63
CA ILE A 26 -4.61 -17.10 -0.42
C ILE A 26 -4.88 -15.62 -0.14
N VAL A 27 -6.14 -15.25 0.13
CA VAL A 27 -6.54 -13.87 0.44
C VAL A 27 -5.78 -13.36 1.66
N PHE A 28 -5.67 -14.17 2.71
CA PHE A 28 -4.93 -13.84 3.91
C PHE A 28 -3.43 -13.64 3.67
N GLY A 29 -2.82 -14.51 2.87
CA GLY A 29 -1.42 -14.39 2.47
C GLY A 29 -1.16 -13.10 1.70
N VAL A 30 -1.98 -12.80 0.68
CA VAL A 30 -1.88 -11.57 -0.12
C VAL A 30 -2.09 -10.33 0.76
N PHE A 31 -3.05 -10.37 1.69
CA PHE A 31 -3.31 -9.26 2.60
C PHE A 31 -2.12 -8.97 3.53
N ARG A 32 -1.39 -10.00 3.96
CA ARG A 32 -0.15 -9.84 4.74
C ARG A 32 1.04 -9.34 3.94
N MET A 33 1.04 -9.51 2.62
CA MET A 33 2.06 -8.98 1.72
C MET A 33 1.75 -7.53 1.28
N MET A 34 0.61 -6.97 1.67
CA MET A 34 0.29 -5.57 1.43
C MET A 34 1.22 -4.64 2.24
N PRO A 35 1.58 -3.48 1.67
CA PRO A 35 2.48 -2.54 2.33
C PRO A 35 1.84 -2.04 3.64
N GLY A 36 2.66 -1.91 4.69
CA GLY A 36 2.21 -1.49 6.02
C GLY A 36 1.40 -2.53 6.80
N ARG A 37 1.30 -3.76 6.30
CA ARG A 37 0.63 -4.90 6.96
C ARG A 37 1.52 -6.12 7.14
N ALA A 38 2.82 -5.97 6.94
CA ALA A 38 3.76 -7.09 7.05
C ALA A 38 3.74 -7.66 8.48
N SER A 39 3.90 -8.98 8.59
CA SER A 39 3.97 -9.67 9.89
C SER A 39 5.35 -9.49 10.52
N VAL A 40 5.65 -8.27 10.97
CA VAL A 40 6.95 -7.90 11.53
C VAL A 40 6.87 -7.89 13.05
N SER A 41 7.83 -8.49 13.73
CA SER A 41 7.95 -8.47 15.19
C SER A 41 9.35 -8.01 15.61
N LYS A 42 9.53 -7.53 16.85
CA LYS A 42 10.86 -7.11 17.32
C LYS A 42 11.89 -8.25 17.30
N ARG A 43 11.44 -9.51 17.35
CA ARG A 43 12.32 -10.70 17.28
C ARG A 43 12.87 -10.98 15.88
N SER A 44 12.30 -10.38 14.83
CA SER A 44 12.70 -10.63 13.43
C SER A 44 13.70 -9.62 12.87
N GLY A 45 14.56 -9.03 13.72
CA GLY A 45 15.54 -8.01 13.29
C GLY A 45 14.88 -6.69 12.86
N ALA A 46 13.71 -6.39 13.42
CA ALA A 46 12.95 -5.21 13.04
C ALA A 46 13.40 -3.97 13.82
N VAL A 47 13.44 -2.84 13.13
CA VAL A 47 13.86 -1.53 13.62
C VAL A 47 12.63 -0.63 13.75
N ASP A 48 12.61 0.18 14.80
CA ASP A 48 11.59 1.22 14.98
C ASP A 48 11.88 2.37 13.99
N GLY A 49 10.85 2.80 13.26
CA GLY A 49 10.94 3.86 12.26
C GLY A 49 9.71 4.77 12.29
N VAL A 50 9.76 5.84 11.51
CA VAL A 50 8.66 6.80 11.40
C VAL A 50 8.42 7.12 9.93
N VAL A 51 7.18 6.91 9.48
CA VAL A 51 6.74 7.43 8.18
C VAL A 51 6.45 8.91 8.33
N ARG A 52 7.27 9.74 7.70
CA ARG A 52 7.09 11.20 7.68
C ARG A 52 6.56 11.72 6.37
N ALA A 53 6.91 11.05 5.26
CA ALA A 53 6.54 11.50 3.95
C ALA A 53 6.09 10.35 3.04
N VAL A 54 5.33 10.70 2.02
CA VAL A 54 4.99 9.83 0.90
C VAL A 54 5.35 10.57 -0.38
N ARG A 55 6.25 10.00 -1.17
CA ARG A 55 6.54 10.51 -2.51
C ARG A 55 5.49 9.99 -3.48
N VAL A 56 4.83 10.90 -4.19
CA VAL A 56 3.84 10.56 -5.21
C VAL A 56 4.40 10.89 -6.58
N THR A 57 4.43 9.91 -7.46
CA THR A 57 4.76 10.06 -8.88
C THR A 57 3.57 9.67 -9.73
N LEU A 58 3.53 10.16 -10.96
CA LEU A 58 2.59 9.70 -11.98
C LEU A 58 3.31 8.79 -12.97
N GLU A 59 2.74 7.62 -13.19
CA GLU A 59 3.26 6.69 -14.20
C GLU A 59 3.06 7.32 -15.59
N PRO A 60 4.13 7.47 -16.40
CA PRO A 60 3.99 7.94 -17.77
C PRO A 60 3.19 6.90 -18.54
N ASP A 61 2.09 7.31 -19.17
CA ASP A 61 1.22 6.41 -19.94
C ASP A 61 1.44 6.64 -21.44
N PRO A 62 2.23 5.78 -22.11
CA PRO A 62 2.43 5.87 -23.55
C PRO A 62 1.23 5.38 -24.38
N PHE A 63 0.23 4.72 -23.78
CA PHE A 63 -0.85 4.04 -24.51
C PHE A 63 -2.22 4.21 -23.86
N ALA A 64 -2.51 5.40 -23.33
CA ALA A 64 -3.77 5.74 -22.69
C ALA A 64 -4.99 5.45 -23.58
N LYS A 65 -5.47 4.20 -23.59
CA LYS A 65 -6.67 3.81 -24.32
C LYS A 65 -7.84 4.55 -23.71
N VAL A 66 -8.52 5.33 -24.54
CA VAL A 66 -9.73 6.07 -24.20
C VAL A 66 -10.72 5.10 -23.55
N GLY A 67 -10.98 5.27 -22.26
CA GLY A 67 -12.03 4.53 -21.54
C GLY A 67 -11.61 3.85 -20.22
N VAL A 68 -10.33 3.51 -20.02
CA VAL A 68 -9.87 2.87 -18.78
C VAL A 68 -9.12 3.88 -17.91
N ARG A 69 -9.85 4.65 -17.08
CA ARG A 69 -9.27 5.59 -16.11
C ARG A 69 -8.75 4.84 -14.88
N ILE A 70 -7.62 4.13 -15.01
CA ILE A 70 -6.87 3.63 -13.85
C ILE A 70 -6.13 4.81 -13.21
N ASP A 71 -6.16 4.90 -11.87
CA ASP A 71 -5.38 5.90 -11.14
C ASP A 71 -3.88 5.68 -11.40
N ARG A 72 -3.28 6.61 -12.16
CA ARG A 72 -1.88 6.54 -12.59
C ARG A 72 -0.88 6.86 -11.49
N ARG A 73 -1.35 7.25 -10.30
CA ARG A 73 -0.48 7.63 -9.20
C ARG A 73 0.23 6.41 -8.63
N LEU A 74 1.51 6.59 -8.34
CA LEU A 74 2.36 5.67 -7.64
C LEU A 74 2.86 6.35 -6.37
N ASN A 75 2.81 5.63 -5.26
CA ASN A 75 3.12 6.15 -3.93
C ASN A 75 4.28 5.37 -3.36
N GLN A 76 5.33 6.06 -2.94
CA GLN A 76 6.47 5.49 -2.24
C GLN A 76 6.46 6.01 -0.81
N VAL A 77 6.45 5.10 0.16
CA VAL A 77 6.45 5.46 1.58
C VAL A 77 7.88 5.71 2.01
N CYS A 78 8.16 6.89 2.58
CA CYS A 78 9.46 7.26 3.11
C CYS A 78 9.48 7.02 4.62
N ILE A 79 10.27 6.04 5.05
CA ILE A 79 10.48 5.67 6.45
C ILE A 79 11.82 6.24 6.90
N ASP A 80 11.79 7.14 7.86
CA ASP A 80 13.01 7.60 8.54
C ASP A 80 13.25 6.72 9.77
N ALA A 81 14.49 6.28 9.98
CA ALA A 81 14.87 5.50 11.15
C ALA A 81 16.26 5.87 11.66
N ASP A 82 16.46 5.72 12.96
CA ASP A 82 17.76 5.90 13.59
C ASP A 82 18.51 4.57 13.55
N THR A 83 19.63 4.54 12.82
CA THR A 83 20.50 3.37 12.67
C THR A 83 21.82 3.63 13.39
N PRO A 84 22.65 2.59 13.64
CA PRO A 84 24.00 2.78 14.17
C PRO A 84 24.89 3.71 13.34
N HIS A 85 24.58 3.87 12.04
CA HIS A 85 25.28 4.77 11.12
C HIS A 85 24.67 6.19 11.07
N GLY A 86 23.74 6.50 11.97
CA GLY A 86 22.98 7.74 11.99
C GLY A 86 21.58 7.58 11.41
N ARG A 87 20.92 8.72 11.20
CA ARG A 87 19.55 8.75 10.70
C ARG A 87 19.53 8.45 9.21
N GLN A 88 18.79 7.41 8.81
CA GLN A 88 18.67 6.97 7.43
C GLN A 88 17.22 7.04 6.97
N ARG A 89 17.01 7.40 5.69
CA ARG A 89 15.71 7.35 5.02
C ARG A 89 15.65 6.14 4.10
N PHE A 90 14.63 5.31 4.29
CA PHE A 90 14.32 4.17 3.44
C PHE A 90 13.06 4.49 2.62
N VAL A 91 13.09 4.17 1.32
CA VAL A 91 11.99 4.43 0.40
C VAL A 91 11.43 3.10 -0.08
N ASP A 92 10.16 2.84 0.19
CA ASP A 92 9.50 1.62 -0.25
C ASP A 92 9.21 1.64 -1.76
N ARG A 93 8.98 0.47 -2.33
CA ARG A 93 8.57 0.32 -3.73
C ARG A 93 7.25 1.08 -3.99
N PRO A 94 7.08 1.63 -5.21
CA PRO A 94 5.86 2.35 -5.58
C PRO A 94 4.63 1.45 -5.50
N VAL A 95 3.55 1.98 -4.92
CA VAL A 95 2.24 1.30 -4.81
C VAL A 95 1.09 2.20 -5.26
N ARG A 96 0.02 1.60 -5.77
CA ARG A 96 -1.21 2.32 -6.09
C ARG A 96 -1.86 2.90 -4.81
N PRO A 97 -2.61 4.01 -4.90
CA PRO A 97 -3.27 4.63 -3.75
C PRO A 97 -4.15 3.68 -2.94
N ASN A 98 -4.83 2.73 -3.60
CA ASN A 98 -5.68 1.74 -2.95
C ASN A 98 -4.92 0.74 -2.08
N ASN A 99 -3.63 0.53 -2.35
CA ASN A 99 -2.78 -0.37 -1.60
C ASN A 99 -2.11 0.32 -0.40
N LEU A 100 -2.16 1.65 -0.30
CA LEU A 100 -1.66 2.34 0.88
C LEU A 100 -2.52 2.04 2.12
N PRO A 101 -1.90 1.92 3.31
CA PRO A 101 -2.65 1.86 4.54
C PRO A 101 -3.58 3.06 4.71
N MET A 102 -4.81 2.81 5.21
CA MET A 102 -5.83 3.84 5.34
C MET A 102 -5.38 5.05 6.17
N LYS A 103 -4.56 4.84 7.21
CA LYS A 103 -3.98 5.92 8.05
C LYS A 103 -3.12 6.91 7.23
N ILE A 104 -2.39 6.41 6.23
CA ILE A 104 -1.57 7.23 5.31
C ILE A 104 -2.47 7.82 4.22
N ARG A 105 -3.30 6.98 3.61
CA ARG A 105 -4.18 7.38 2.49
C ARG A 105 -5.07 8.57 2.85
N ARG A 106 -5.60 8.63 4.07
CA ARG A 106 -6.43 9.75 4.56
C ARG A 106 -5.69 11.06 4.73
N GLN A 107 -4.37 11.00 4.95
CA GLN A 107 -3.53 12.20 5.09
C GLN A 107 -3.05 12.72 3.74
N VAL A 108 -2.81 11.83 2.78
CA VAL A 108 -2.35 12.19 1.42
C VAL A 108 -3.52 12.55 0.50
N TYR A 109 -4.67 11.88 0.64
CA TYR A 109 -5.80 12.02 -0.27
C TYR A 109 -7.09 12.39 0.45
N SER A 110 -7.85 13.30 -0.17
CA SER A 110 -9.19 13.67 0.29
C SER A 110 -10.17 12.53 0.03
N LEU A 111 -10.90 12.10 1.07
CA LEU A 111 -11.95 11.10 0.97
C LEU A 111 -13.25 11.63 0.33
N LYS A 112 -13.39 12.96 0.18
CA LYS A 112 -14.67 13.60 -0.16
C LYS A 112 -15.03 13.60 -1.66
N ALA A 113 -14.16 13.11 -2.53
CA ALA A 113 -14.29 13.41 -3.95
C ALA A 113 -14.87 12.25 -4.77
N ARG A 114 -16.14 12.43 -5.17
CA ARG A 114 -16.79 11.75 -6.30
C ARG A 114 -16.19 12.10 -7.68
N ARG A 115 -15.15 12.95 -7.75
CA ARG A 115 -14.54 13.40 -9.01
C ARG A 115 -13.11 12.91 -9.16
N HIS A 116 -12.93 12.12 -10.19
CA HIS A 116 -11.66 11.70 -10.75
C HIS A 116 -10.85 12.94 -11.16
N ASN A 117 -9.83 13.33 -10.39
CA ASN A 117 -8.47 13.56 -10.92
C ASN A 117 -7.51 14.38 -10.03
N LEU A 118 -7.92 15.07 -8.95
CA LEU A 118 -6.99 15.94 -8.21
C LEU A 118 -7.29 16.04 -6.71
N ASN A 119 -7.34 14.91 -6.01
CA ASN A 119 -7.78 14.92 -4.60
C ASN A 119 -6.64 14.72 -3.62
N PHE A 120 -5.54 15.47 -3.76
CA PHE A 120 -4.61 15.58 -2.63
C PHE A 120 -5.31 16.26 -1.47
N ASN A 121 -5.04 15.82 -0.24
CA ASN A 121 -5.58 16.41 0.96
C ASN A 121 -4.81 17.69 1.32
N ILE A 122 -4.87 18.68 0.43
CA ILE A 122 -4.30 20.01 0.57
C ILE A 122 -5.46 21.00 0.49
N ASP A 123 -5.59 21.89 1.47
CA ASP A 123 -6.71 22.83 1.54
C ASP A 123 -6.58 23.94 0.49
N ASP A 124 -5.37 24.43 0.22
CA ASP A 124 -5.09 25.42 -0.83
C ASP A 124 -5.09 24.79 -2.25
N GLU A 125 -5.92 25.35 -3.13
CA GLU A 125 -6.05 24.92 -4.52
C GLU A 125 -4.79 25.23 -5.35
N ALA A 126 -4.10 26.34 -5.07
CA ALA A 126 -2.88 26.70 -5.80
C ALA A 126 -1.72 25.77 -5.44
N GLU A 127 -1.54 25.46 -4.16
CA GLU A 127 -0.61 24.43 -3.71
C GLU A 127 -0.96 23.03 -4.25
N ARG A 128 -2.25 22.68 -4.30
CA ARG A 128 -2.71 21.41 -4.85
C ARG A 128 -2.33 21.23 -6.33
N ARG A 129 -2.46 22.27 -7.15
CA ARG A 129 -2.03 22.23 -8.56
C ARG A 129 -0.51 22.08 -8.69
N ARG A 130 0.26 22.86 -7.92
CA ARG A 130 1.74 22.73 -7.88
C ARG A 130 2.18 21.33 -7.49
N ALA A 131 1.50 20.71 -6.51
CA ALA A 131 1.79 19.34 -6.10
C ALA A 131 1.48 18.31 -7.20
N ALA A 132 0.43 18.54 -7.99
CA ALA A 132 0.09 17.69 -9.14
C ALA A 132 1.13 17.81 -10.26
N GLU A 133 1.51 19.03 -10.63
CA GLU A 133 2.57 19.29 -11.61
C GLU A 133 3.90 18.67 -11.16
N ALA A 134 4.29 18.86 -9.90
CA ALA A 134 5.50 18.24 -9.35
C ALA A 134 5.43 16.70 -9.37
N ALA A 135 4.25 16.11 -9.13
CA ALA A 135 4.06 14.66 -9.23
C ALA A 135 4.23 14.14 -10.66
N GLU A 136 3.93 14.94 -11.68
CA GLU A 136 4.15 14.63 -13.10
C GLU A 136 5.63 14.74 -13.48
N HIS A 137 6.36 15.71 -12.94
CA HIS A 137 7.73 16.05 -13.35
C HIS A 137 8.86 15.38 -12.54
N GLY A 138 8.58 14.33 -11.78
CA GLY A 138 9.62 13.61 -11.02
C GLY A 138 9.22 13.24 -9.60
N GLY A 139 8.06 13.70 -9.15
CA GLY A 139 7.43 13.29 -7.91
C GLY A 139 7.39 14.39 -6.86
N TYR A 140 6.29 14.42 -6.10
CA TYR A 140 6.08 15.35 -4.99
C TYR A 140 6.11 14.60 -3.66
N GLU A 141 6.89 15.09 -2.69
CA GLU A 141 6.92 14.53 -1.32
C GLU A 141 5.83 15.16 -0.45
N PHE A 142 4.77 14.40 -0.17
CA PHE A 142 3.74 14.77 0.79
C PHE A 142 4.22 14.52 2.20
N GLN A 143 4.42 15.58 2.97
CA GLN A 143 4.66 15.47 4.41
C GLN A 143 3.36 15.06 5.12
N LEU A 144 3.42 14.01 5.91
CA LEU A 144 2.30 13.57 6.73
C LEU A 144 2.13 14.54 7.90
N ALA A 145 0.95 15.16 8.01
CA ALA A 145 0.60 16.03 9.13
C ALA A 145 0.78 15.33 10.49
N ARG A 146 0.55 14.01 10.54
CA ARG A 146 0.84 13.15 11.68
C ARG A 146 1.82 12.05 11.25
N PRO A 147 3.11 12.18 11.63
CA PRO A 147 4.08 11.11 11.43
C PRO A 147 3.58 9.81 12.07
N LEU A 148 3.74 8.69 11.37
CA LEU A 148 3.22 7.40 11.82
C LEU A 148 4.37 6.49 12.26
N PRO A 149 4.38 6.03 13.53
CA PRO A 149 5.37 5.07 13.98
C PRO A 149 5.15 3.73 13.27
N VAL A 150 6.26 3.13 12.83
CA VAL A 150 6.28 1.85 12.14
C VAL A 150 7.34 0.96 12.74
N LEU A 151 7.14 -0.35 12.59
CA LEU A 151 8.17 -1.34 12.79
C LEU A 151 8.50 -1.92 11.41
N PHE A 152 9.77 -1.90 11.01
CA PHE A 152 10.19 -2.36 9.69
C PHE A 152 11.48 -3.16 9.73
N ILE A 153 11.70 -3.97 8.71
CA ILE A 153 12.97 -4.68 8.48
C ILE A 153 13.66 -3.93 7.34
N PRO A 154 14.87 -3.37 7.55
CA PRO A 154 15.66 -2.77 6.49
C PRO A 154 15.85 -3.75 5.32
N PRO A 155 15.71 -3.30 4.06
CA PRO A 155 15.92 -4.16 2.91
C PRO A 155 17.40 -4.53 2.76
N ASN A 156 17.70 -5.75 2.29
CA ASN A 156 19.09 -6.16 2.05
C ASN A 156 19.63 -5.66 0.70
N SER A 157 18.74 -5.29 -0.22
CA SER A 157 19.08 -4.71 -1.52
C SER A 157 18.18 -3.52 -1.85
N PRO A 158 18.63 -2.58 -2.71
CA PRO A 158 17.83 -1.42 -3.11
C PRO A 158 16.51 -1.79 -3.78
N ASP A 159 16.51 -2.95 -4.46
CA ASP A 159 15.33 -3.46 -5.11
C ASP A 159 14.42 -4.22 -4.15
N GLU A 160 14.84 -4.69 -2.97
CA GLU A 160 13.97 -5.46 -2.08
C GLU A 160 12.83 -4.57 -1.53
N ARG A 161 11.61 -5.12 -1.48
CA ARG A 161 10.47 -4.41 -0.89
C ARG A 161 10.63 -4.35 0.63
N ILE A 162 10.42 -3.18 1.21
CA ILE A 162 10.57 -3.00 2.65
C ILE A 162 9.43 -3.75 3.35
N ARG A 163 9.78 -4.60 4.32
CA ARG A 163 8.79 -5.28 5.16
C ARG A 163 8.50 -4.39 6.37
N TRP A 164 7.33 -3.75 6.38
CA TRP A 164 6.96 -2.83 7.45
C TRP A 164 5.49 -2.96 7.87
N ARG A 165 5.21 -2.59 9.12
CA ARG A 165 3.87 -2.49 9.67
C ARG A 165 3.68 -1.18 10.42
N LEU A 166 2.46 -0.65 10.37
CA LEU A 166 2.05 0.45 11.25
C LEU A 166 1.86 -0.07 12.67
N ASN A 167 2.35 0.70 13.65
CA ASN A 167 2.00 0.51 15.06
C ASN A 167 0.64 1.15 15.40
#